data_AF-A0A6N4SVB8-F1
#
_entry.id   AF-A0A6N4SVB8-F1
#
_cell.length_a   1.000
_cell.length_b   1.000
_cell.length_c   1.000
_cell.angle_alpha   90.00
_cell.angle_beta   90.00
_cell.angle_gamma   90.00
#
_symmetry.space_group_name_H-M   'P 1'
#
loop_
_entity.id
_entity.type
_entity.pdbx_description
1 polymer ?
#
loop_
_entity_poly.entity_id
_entity_poly.type
_entity_poly.pdbx_seq_one_letter_code
_entity_poly.pdbx_strand_id
1 'polypeptide(L)'
;MIVNVSKFKIAQGAFADVFIDLHSRTAFKLFKSYKHPDLNGTGKEEIGETKTNAYRRKVFDTEIKAYNSIQASSLLKQFTPKYHGTLKVKVLDNCGKDISFQYLRRCCYKMDFIEGENEKIDLLDDKIIKILEKKIGFNLDVIKEAFIDMAVIYTSDSSVIYNENEFKIIDFATLDFSKFEPSKNSLGENPYDNLNI
;
A
#
# COMPACT_ATOMS: atom_id res chain seq x y z
N MET A 1 -4.64 -2.69 18.78
CA MET A 1 -5.39 -1.45 18.49
C MET A 1 -6.82 -1.79 18.08
N ILE A 2 -7.79 -0.96 18.46
CA ILE A 2 -9.18 -1.07 17.97
C ILE A 2 -9.41 0.07 16.97
N VAL A 3 -9.96 -0.25 15.80
CA VAL A 3 -10.31 0.70 14.73
C VAL A 3 -11.81 0.66 14.52
N ASN A 4 -12.47 1.82 14.47
CA ASN A 4 -13.90 1.94 14.15
C ASN A 4 -14.07 2.45 12.70
N VAL A 5 -14.78 1.70 11.86
CA VAL A 5 -14.84 1.97 10.40
C VAL A 5 -15.46 3.33 10.07
N SER A 6 -16.61 3.71 10.62
CA SER A 6 -17.26 5.00 10.28
C SER A 6 -16.44 6.21 10.67
N LYS A 7 -15.66 6.11 11.75
CA LYS A 7 -14.95 7.26 12.29
C LYS A 7 -13.63 7.52 11.59
N PHE A 8 -13.04 6.48 11.02
CA PHE A 8 -11.62 6.50 10.68
C PHE A 8 -11.31 6.09 9.24
N LYS A 9 -12.20 5.40 8.52
CA LYS A 9 -11.94 5.02 7.11
C LYS A 9 -12.00 6.24 6.20
N ILE A 10 -10.92 6.49 5.47
CA ILE A 10 -10.81 7.66 4.56
C ILE A 10 -10.64 7.28 3.09
N ALA A 11 -10.16 6.08 2.81
CA ALA A 11 -9.95 5.63 1.45
C ALA A 11 -10.11 4.11 1.36
N GLN A 12 -10.37 3.66 0.14
CA GLN A 12 -10.58 2.27 -0.20
C GLN A 12 -9.83 1.95 -1.48
N GLY A 13 -8.86 1.04 -1.38
CA GLY A 13 -8.13 0.49 -2.52
C GLY A 13 -8.59 -0.94 -2.85
N ALA A 14 -8.02 -1.52 -3.91
CA ALA A 14 -8.30 -2.90 -4.32
C ALA A 14 -7.85 -3.94 -3.27
N PHE A 15 -6.72 -3.68 -2.61
CA PHE A 15 -6.12 -4.61 -1.64
C PHE A 15 -6.42 -4.29 -0.19
N ALA A 16 -6.61 -3.03 0.14
CA ALA A 16 -6.65 -2.55 1.51
C ALA A 16 -7.60 -1.37 1.67
N ASP A 17 -8.09 -1.20 2.89
CA ASP A 17 -8.72 0.04 3.33
C ASP A 17 -7.70 0.88 4.11
N VAL A 18 -7.84 2.19 4.02
CA VAL A 18 -7.01 3.14 4.77
C VAL A 18 -7.85 3.81 5.85
N PHE A 19 -7.35 3.72 7.08
CA PHE A 19 -7.93 4.35 8.25
C PHE A 19 -6.99 5.43 8.79
N ILE A 20 -7.51 6.44 9.48
CA ILE A 20 -6.70 7.45 10.15
C ILE A 20 -7.01 7.55 11.63
N ASP A 21 -6.01 7.91 12.42
CA ASP A 21 -6.17 8.46 13.75
C ASP A 21 -5.70 9.92 13.69
N LEU A 22 -6.67 10.84 13.70
CA LEU A 22 -6.42 12.28 13.64
C LEU A 22 -5.67 12.80 14.88
N HIS A 23 -5.82 12.15 16.05
CA HIS A 23 -5.15 12.59 17.25
C HIS A 23 -3.64 12.35 17.16
N SER A 24 -3.23 11.16 16.72
CA SER A 24 -1.81 10.86 16.51
C SER A 24 -1.29 11.20 15.12
N ARG A 25 -2.12 11.80 14.24
CA ARG A 25 -1.83 12.07 12.83
C ARG A 25 -1.20 10.88 12.10
N THR A 26 -1.82 9.71 12.23
CA THR A 26 -1.29 8.47 11.61
C THR A 26 -2.33 7.75 10.78
N ALA A 27 -1.89 7.18 9.67
CA ALA A 27 -2.69 6.33 8.81
C ALA A 27 -2.39 4.84 9.07
N PHE A 28 -3.39 4.00 8.83
CA PHE A 28 -3.33 2.55 8.94
C PHE A 28 -3.81 1.96 7.62
N LYS A 29 -2.93 1.25 6.92
CA LYS A 29 -3.33 0.46 5.75
C LYS A 29 -3.61 -0.96 6.22
N LEU A 30 -4.85 -1.41 6.04
CA LEU A 30 -5.32 -2.70 6.50
C LEU A 30 -5.82 -3.54 5.32
N PHE A 31 -5.14 -4.66 5.08
CA PHE A 31 -5.44 -5.52 3.95
C PHE A 31 -6.76 -6.28 4.13
N LYS A 32 -7.56 -6.29 3.08
CA LYS A 32 -8.85 -6.97 2.99
C LYS A 32 -8.63 -8.48 2.97
N SER A 33 -9.49 -9.21 3.67
CA SER A 33 -9.60 -10.66 3.51
C SER A 33 -10.56 -11.00 2.38
N TYR A 34 -10.61 -12.26 1.97
CA TYR A 34 -11.63 -12.79 1.06
C TYR A 34 -13.08 -12.56 1.53
N LYS A 35 -13.34 -12.38 2.82
CA LYS A 35 -14.69 -12.11 3.34
C LYS A 35 -15.06 -10.63 3.30
N HIS A 36 -14.18 -9.75 2.81
CA HIS A 36 -14.47 -8.32 2.71
C HIS A 36 -15.57 -8.07 1.67
N PRO A 37 -16.61 -7.26 1.96
CA PRO A 37 -17.70 -7.00 1.01
C PRO A 37 -17.21 -6.34 -0.28
N ASP A 38 -16.25 -5.41 -0.15
CA ASP A 38 -15.66 -4.71 -1.29
C ASP A 38 -14.39 -5.39 -1.81
N LEU A 39 -14.44 -6.70 -2.06
CA LEU A 39 -13.30 -7.45 -2.57
C LEU A 39 -12.90 -7.08 -4.00
N ASN A 40 -13.75 -6.32 -4.69
CA ASN A 40 -13.66 -5.97 -6.10
C ASN A 40 -12.30 -5.36 -6.48
N GLY A 41 -11.77 -5.75 -7.64
CA GLY A 41 -10.71 -5.00 -8.32
C GLY A 41 -9.45 -5.76 -8.69
N THR A 42 -9.37 -7.09 -8.46
CA THR A 42 -8.14 -7.85 -8.79
C THR A 42 -8.36 -9.09 -9.65
N GLY A 43 -9.61 -9.53 -9.82
CA GLY A 43 -9.95 -10.79 -10.50
C GLY A 43 -9.45 -12.03 -9.77
N LYS A 44 -8.89 -11.89 -8.56
CA LYS A 44 -8.32 -12.98 -7.75
C LYS A 44 -9.35 -13.59 -6.81
N GLU A 45 -10.61 -13.20 -6.90
CA GLU A 45 -11.71 -13.80 -6.15
C GLU A 45 -12.05 -15.19 -6.71
N GLU A 46 -11.84 -15.38 -8.01
CA GLU A 46 -12.08 -16.64 -8.74
C GLU A 46 -11.15 -17.79 -8.30
N ILE A 47 -9.98 -17.47 -7.73
CA ILE A 47 -9.00 -18.48 -7.28
C ILE A 47 -9.27 -19.01 -5.86
N GLY A 48 -10.33 -18.52 -5.20
CA GLY A 48 -10.81 -19.01 -3.90
C GLY A 48 -10.06 -18.45 -2.68
N GLU A 49 -10.74 -18.51 -1.53
CA GLU A 49 -10.37 -17.84 -0.27
C GLU A 49 -8.90 -18.03 0.14
N THR A 50 -8.41 -19.26 0.15
CA THR A 50 -7.04 -19.57 0.58
C THR A 50 -6.01 -18.86 -0.30
N LYS A 51 -6.15 -18.97 -1.62
CA LYS A 51 -5.18 -18.41 -2.58
C LYS A 51 -5.28 -16.88 -2.62
N THR A 52 -6.50 -16.32 -2.62
CA THR A 52 -6.69 -14.86 -2.58
C THR A 52 -6.07 -14.25 -1.32
N ASN A 53 -6.31 -14.84 -0.15
CA ASN A 53 -5.71 -14.35 1.09
C ASN A 53 -4.20 -14.51 1.10
N ALA A 54 -3.65 -15.62 0.58
CA ALA A 54 -2.21 -15.82 0.47
C ALA A 54 -1.55 -14.76 -0.44
N TYR A 55 -2.16 -14.46 -1.59
CA TYR A 55 -1.68 -13.42 -2.50
C TYR A 55 -1.65 -12.04 -1.82
N ARG A 56 -2.73 -11.64 -1.14
CA ARG A 56 -2.77 -10.36 -0.41
C ARG A 56 -1.73 -10.26 0.71
N ARG A 57 -1.43 -11.38 1.39
CA ARG A 57 -0.33 -11.43 2.37
C ARG A 57 1.02 -11.19 1.71
N LYS A 58 1.27 -11.80 0.55
CA LYS A 58 2.51 -11.57 -0.21
C LYS A 58 2.66 -10.11 -0.63
N VAL A 59 1.60 -9.48 -1.14
CA VAL A 59 1.61 -8.04 -1.46
C VAL A 59 1.98 -7.22 -0.22
N PHE A 60 1.29 -7.46 0.91
CA PHE A 60 1.62 -6.82 2.18
C PHE A 60 3.09 -7.01 2.56
N ASP A 61 3.62 -8.24 2.51
CA ASP A 61 5.01 -8.53 2.89
C ASP A 61 6.03 -7.75 2.04
N THR A 62 5.74 -7.57 0.74
CA THR A 62 6.62 -6.77 -0.14
C THR A 62 6.54 -5.27 0.07
N GLU A 63 5.37 -4.74 0.44
CA GLU A 63 5.25 -3.33 0.85
C GLU A 63 6.04 -3.10 2.15
N ILE A 64 5.91 -4.02 3.13
CA ILE A 64 6.67 -3.94 4.39
C ILE A 64 8.17 -4.02 4.13
N LYS A 65 8.60 -4.95 3.28
CA LYS A 65 10.01 -5.07 2.89
C LYS A 65 10.53 -3.77 2.28
N ALA A 66 9.74 -3.13 1.40
CA ALA A 66 10.12 -1.87 0.78
C ALA A 66 10.25 -0.74 1.82
N TYR A 67 9.27 -0.58 2.71
CA TYR A 67 9.34 0.41 3.80
C TYR A 67 10.57 0.20 4.69
N ASN A 68 10.88 -1.05 5.03
CA ASN A 68 12.05 -1.39 5.83
C ASN A 68 13.36 -1.05 5.11
N SER A 69 13.48 -1.35 3.80
CA SER A 69 14.66 -0.95 3.00
C SER A 69 14.84 0.56 2.98
N ILE A 70 13.74 1.31 2.80
CA ILE A 70 13.75 2.78 2.76
C ILE A 70 14.21 3.39 4.08
N GLN A 71 14.06 2.69 5.22
CA GLN A 71 14.59 3.18 6.49
C GLN A 71 16.12 3.31 6.53
N ALA A 72 16.86 2.79 5.55
CA ALA A 72 18.30 3.02 5.43
C ALA A 72 18.65 4.27 4.60
N SER A 73 17.73 4.79 3.78
CA SER A 73 17.98 5.91 2.86
C SER A 73 17.56 7.24 3.45
N SER A 74 18.52 8.17 3.63
CA SER A 74 18.24 9.54 4.08
C SER A 74 17.41 10.34 3.06
N LEU A 75 17.60 10.06 1.76
CA LEU A 75 16.84 10.68 0.68
C LEU A 75 15.39 10.18 0.68
N LEU A 76 15.17 8.86 0.58
CA LEU A 76 13.82 8.32 0.41
C LEU A 76 12.92 8.52 1.63
N LYS A 77 13.49 8.63 2.84
CA LYS A 77 12.73 9.01 4.05
C LYS A 77 12.04 10.37 3.93
N GLN A 78 12.60 11.29 3.12
CA GLN A 78 12.01 12.61 2.93
C GLN A 78 10.80 12.54 1.98
N PHE A 79 10.75 11.56 1.10
CA PHE A 79 9.72 11.40 0.06
C PHE A 79 8.77 10.23 0.31
N THR A 80 8.81 9.65 1.50
CA THR A 80 7.86 8.61 1.94
C THR A 80 7.30 8.97 3.31
N PRO A 81 6.07 8.52 3.64
CA PRO A 81 5.56 8.64 5.00
C PRO A 81 6.46 7.88 5.98
N LYS A 82 6.62 8.42 7.19
CA LYS A 82 7.35 7.70 8.24
C LYS A 82 6.62 6.40 8.56
N TYR A 83 7.32 5.29 8.45
CA TYR A 83 6.81 3.96 8.77
C TYR A 83 6.98 3.66 10.26
N HIS A 84 5.91 3.21 10.92
CA HIS A 84 5.88 2.92 12.36
C HIS A 84 5.77 1.43 12.67
N GLY A 85 5.87 0.56 11.66
CA GLY A 85 5.79 -0.89 11.84
C GLY A 85 4.42 -1.48 11.58
N THR A 86 4.32 -2.79 11.82
CA THR A 86 3.10 -3.57 11.67
C THR A 86 2.36 -3.69 13.00
N LEU A 87 1.05 -3.96 12.93
CA LEU A 87 0.23 -4.11 14.13
C LEU A 87 -0.92 -5.10 13.91
N LYS A 88 -1.41 -5.65 15.02
CA LYS A 88 -2.67 -6.41 15.02
C LYS A 88 -3.83 -5.49 15.37
N VAL A 89 -4.84 -5.48 14.51
CA VAL A 89 -6.05 -4.66 14.70
C VAL A 89 -7.30 -5.50 14.99
N LYS A 90 -8.21 -4.89 15.74
CA LYS A 90 -9.62 -5.29 15.85
C LYS A 90 -10.44 -4.22 15.16
N VAL A 91 -11.30 -4.60 14.23
CA VAL A 91 -12.12 -3.66 13.46
C VAL A 91 -13.56 -3.77 13.93
N LEU A 92 -14.14 -2.63 14.29
CA LEU A 92 -15.54 -2.51 14.68
C LEU A 92 -16.31 -1.71 13.64
N ASP A 93 -17.53 -2.13 13.33
CA ASP A 93 -18.45 -1.32 12.53
C ASP A 93 -19.06 -0.17 13.35
N ASN A 94 -20.03 0.53 12.74
CA ASN A 94 -20.68 1.70 13.31
C ASN A 94 -21.53 1.36 14.53
N CYS A 95 -21.97 0.11 14.65
CA CYS A 95 -22.75 -0.42 15.76
C CYS A 95 -21.84 -1.03 16.85
N GLY A 96 -20.52 -0.97 16.68
CA GLY A 96 -19.56 -1.58 17.60
C GLY A 96 -19.40 -3.10 17.44
N LYS A 97 -19.97 -3.70 16.39
CA LYS A 97 -19.83 -5.13 16.10
C LYS A 97 -18.46 -5.41 15.52
N ASP A 98 -17.84 -6.51 15.97
CA ASP A 98 -16.54 -6.94 15.45
C ASP A 98 -16.68 -7.48 14.03
N ILE A 99 -16.05 -6.79 13.08
CA ILE A 99 -15.96 -7.15 11.67
C ILE A 99 -14.52 -7.50 11.26
N SER A 100 -13.65 -7.81 12.21
CA SER A 100 -12.24 -8.14 11.94
C SER A 100 -12.06 -9.33 10.99
N PHE A 101 -13.08 -10.19 10.84
CA PHE A 101 -13.08 -11.31 9.89
C PHE A 101 -13.05 -10.86 8.43
N GLN A 102 -13.44 -9.60 8.14
CA GLN A 102 -13.36 -9.01 6.81
C GLN A 102 -11.94 -8.60 6.44
N TYR A 103 -10.98 -8.64 7.38
CA TYR A 103 -9.62 -8.17 7.18
C TYR A 103 -8.57 -9.22 7.54
N LEU A 104 -7.40 -9.12 6.91
CA LEU A 104 -6.22 -9.87 7.30
C LEU A 104 -5.57 -9.20 8.50
N ARG A 105 -6.01 -9.56 9.71
CA ARG A 105 -5.71 -8.84 10.98
C ARG A 105 -4.25 -8.63 11.34
N ARG A 106 -3.31 -9.39 10.74
CA ARG A 106 -1.85 -9.25 10.91
C ARG A 106 -1.19 -8.48 9.75
N CYS A 107 -1.94 -8.18 8.70
CA CYS A 107 -1.53 -7.43 7.54
C CYS A 107 -2.04 -5.99 7.65
N CYS A 108 -1.61 -5.34 8.73
CA CYS A 108 -1.85 -3.93 8.98
C CYS A 108 -0.51 -3.28 9.27
N TYR A 109 -0.28 -2.12 8.69
CA TYR A 109 0.83 -1.27 9.08
C TYR A 109 0.41 0.16 9.33
N LYS A 110 1.25 0.87 10.08
CA LYS A 110 1.05 2.25 10.51
C LYS A 110 2.10 3.14 9.86
N MET A 111 1.65 4.29 9.37
CA MET A 111 2.53 5.34 8.85
C MET A 111 2.01 6.73 9.24
N ASP A 112 2.82 7.77 9.03
CA ASP A 112 2.35 9.16 9.17
C ASP A 112 1.17 9.42 8.22
N PHE A 113 0.18 10.17 8.71
CA PHE A 113 -0.89 10.67 7.86
C PHE A 113 -0.43 11.94 7.16
N ILE A 114 -0.53 11.93 5.83
CA ILE A 114 -0.18 13.06 4.96
C ILE A 114 -1.48 13.62 4.41
N GLU A 115 -1.67 14.93 4.56
CA GLU A 115 -2.80 15.65 3.98
C GLU A 115 -2.42 16.15 2.59
N GLY A 116 -3.28 15.97 1.60
CA GLY A 116 -3.01 16.44 0.25
C GLY A 116 -3.88 15.79 -0.81
N GLU A 117 -3.63 16.18 -2.05
CA GLU A 117 -4.16 15.52 -3.23
C GLU A 117 -3.49 14.16 -3.41
N ASN A 118 -4.24 13.16 -3.88
CA ASN A 118 -3.76 11.81 -4.08
C ASN A 118 -3.99 11.39 -5.53
N GLU A 119 -2.91 11.07 -6.22
CA GLU A 119 -2.94 10.66 -7.63
C GLU A 119 -1.95 9.51 -7.87
N LYS A 120 -2.11 8.79 -8.98
CA LYS A 120 -1.11 7.82 -9.42
C LYS A 120 0.08 8.57 -10.03
N ILE A 121 1.29 8.14 -9.73
CA ILE A 121 2.51 8.85 -10.11
C ILE A 121 2.69 8.95 -11.63
N ASP A 122 2.16 8.00 -12.39
CA ASP A 122 2.19 7.94 -13.84
C ASP A 122 1.06 8.75 -14.50
N LEU A 123 0.03 9.13 -13.74
CA LEU A 123 -1.08 9.97 -14.18
C LEU A 123 -0.89 11.45 -13.80
N LEU A 124 0.03 11.75 -12.89
CA LEU A 124 0.30 13.10 -12.44
C LEU A 124 0.82 13.98 -13.58
N ASP A 125 0.20 15.15 -13.80
CA ASP A 125 0.59 16.10 -14.86
C ASP A 125 2.05 16.55 -14.70
N ASP A 126 2.86 16.41 -15.74
CA ASP A 126 4.26 16.87 -15.81
C ASP A 126 4.45 18.33 -15.36
N LYS A 127 3.47 19.21 -15.60
CA LYS A 127 3.51 20.60 -15.12
C LYS A 127 3.43 20.67 -13.60
N ILE A 128 2.57 19.86 -12.98
CA ILE A 128 2.45 19.78 -11.52
C ILE A 128 3.76 19.25 -10.93
N ILE A 129 4.33 18.19 -11.52
CA ILE A 129 5.63 17.64 -11.10
C ILE A 129 6.70 18.73 -11.10
N LYS A 130 6.87 19.46 -12.21
CA LYS A 130 7.89 20.53 -12.33
C LYS A 130 7.69 21.66 -11.32
N ILE A 131 6.43 22.01 -11.00
CA ILE A 131 6.13 23.02 -9.98
C ILE A 131 6.57 22.52 -8.60
N LEU A 132 6.20 21.27 -8.25
CA LEU A 132 6.55 20.66 -6.97
C LEU A 132 8.05 20.47 -6.82
N GLU A 133 8.74 19.97 -7.85
CA GLU A 133 10.21 19.83 -7.89
C GLU A 133 10.90 21.16 -7.58
N LYS A 134 10.46 22.25 -8.21
CA LYS A 134 11.00 23.59 -7.98
C LYS A 134 10.68 24.11 -6.58
N LYS A 135 9.44 23.94 -6.10
CA LYS A 135 8.96 24.52 -4.84
C LYS A 135 9.50 23.78 -3.62
N ILE A 136 9.48 22.45 -3.65
CA ILE A 136 9.92 21.57 -2.55
C ILE A 136 11.42 21.29 -2.65
N GLY A 137 12.01 21.40 -3.84
CA GLY A 137 13.45 21.23 -4.05
C GLY A 137 13.86 19.76 -4.20
N PHE A 138 13.27 19.06 -5.18
CA PHE A 138 13.61 17.67 -5.48
C PHE A 138 13.69 17.39 -6.98
N ASN A 139 14.15 16.19 -7.33
CA ASN A 139 14.13 15.67 -8.68
C ASN A 139 13.53 14.25 -8.65
N LEU A 140 12.43 14.04 -9.38
CA LEU A 140 11.67 12.80 -9.34
C LEU A 140 12.46 11.61 -9.90
N ASP A 141 13.27 11.81 -10.92
CA ASP A 141 14.06 10.75 -11.54
C ASP A 141 15.14 10.25 -10.56
N VAL A 142 15.81 11.17 -9.85
CA VAL A 142 16.77 10.83 -8.78
C VAL A 142 16.08 10.04 -7.65
N ILE A 143 14.85 10.40 -7.30
CA ILE A 143 14.08 9.65 -6.30
C ILE A 143 13.77 8.24 -6.82
N LYS A 144 13.31 8.09 -8.07
CA LYS A 144 13.01 6.80 -8.68
C LYS A 144 14.25 5.90 -8.76
N GLU A 145 15.41 6.44 -9.14
CA GLU A 145 16.69 5.72 -9.12
C GLU A 145 17.04 5.23 -7.72
N ALA A 146 16.89 6.09 -6.70
CA ALA A 146 17.13 5.70 -5.32
C ALA A 146 16.20 4.58 -4.83
N PHE A 147 14.95 4.51 -5.30
CA PHE A 147 14.06 3.38 -5.02
C PHE A 147 14.61 2.07 -5.63
N ILE A 148 15.08 2.11 -6.87
CA ILE A 148 15.67 0.96 -7.56
C ILE A 148 16.91 0.46 -6.81
N ASP A 149 17.78 1.36 -6.37
CA ASP A 149 18.98 1.04 -5.59
C ASP A 149 18.65 0.34 -4.25
N MET A 150 17.45 0.57 -3.71
CA MET A 150 16.93 -0.07 -2.50
C MET A 150 16.13 -1.36 -2.79
N ALA A 151 16.22 -1.88 -4.02
CA ALA A 151 15.46 -3.02 -4.53
C ALA A 151 13.93 -2.83 -4.42
N VAL A 152 13.45 -1.59 -4.51
CA VAL A 152 12.03 -1.25 -4.60
C VAL A 152 11.71 -1.04 -6.08
N ILE A 153 11.22 -2.11 -6.70
CA ILE A 153 11.10 -2.22 -8.17
C ILE A 153 9.73 -1.74 -8.65
N TYR A 154 8.70 -1.85 -7.82
CA TYR A 154 7.34 -1.48 -8.18
C TYR A 154 7.02 -0.07 -7.70
N THR A 155 7.40 0.91 -8.51
CA THR A 155 7.13 2.33 -8.28
C THR A 155 6.19 2.95 -9.31
N SER A 156 5.94 2.27 -10.44
CA SER A 156 5.13 2.84 -11.54
C SER A 156 3.63 2.93 -11.23
N ASP A 157 3.09 2.00 -10.43
CA ASP A 157 1.71 2.06 -9.94
C ASP A 157 1.62 2.71 -8.54
N SER A 158 2.70 3.32 -8.07
CA SER A 158 2.67 4.01 -6.80
C SER A 158 1.76 5.23 -6.86
N SER A 159 1.11 5.49 -5.74
CA SER A 159 0.37 6.73 -5.55
C SER A 159 1.29 7.78 -4.94
N VAL A 160 0.96 9.04 -5.16
CA VAL A 160 1.62 10.19 -4.56
C VAL A 160 0.59 11.01 -3.83
N ILE A 161 0.91 11.37 -2.58
CA ILE A 161 0.18 12.38 -1.83
C ILE A 161 1.01 13.66 -1.88
N TYR A 162 0.42 14.74 -2.38
CA TYR A 162 1.14 16.01 -2.51
C TYR A 162 0.28 17.21 -2.11
N ASN A 163 0.97 18.26 -1.67
CA ASN A 163 0.41 19.57 -1.42
C ASN A 163 1.49 20.63 -1.71
N GLU A 164 1.24 21.87 -1.29
CA GLU A 164 2.18 22.97 -1.49
C GLU A 164 3.57 22.80 -0.83
N ASN A 165 3.68 21.94 0.19
CA ASN A 165 4.84 21.79 1.05
C ASN A 165 5.44 20.39 1.04
N GLU A 166 4.69 19.38 0.60
CA GLU A 166 5.09 17.98 0.69
C GLU A 166 4.79 17.20 -0.59
N PHE A 167 5.64 16.21 -0.87
CA PHE A 167 5.46 15.21 -1.92
C PHE A 167 5.87 13.85 -1.35
N LYS A 168 4.90 12.94 -1.19
CA LYS A 168 5.08 11.65 -0.53
C LYS A 168 4.62 10.53 -1.45
N ILE A 169 5.52 9.64 -1.83
CA ILE A 169 5.22 8.44 -2.59
C ILE A 169 4.76 7.36 -1.62
N ILE A 170 3.69 6.65 -1.98
CA ILE A 170 3.07 5.54 -1.24
C ILE A 170 2.74 4.39 -2.20
N ASP A 171 2.30 3.25 -1.66
CA ASP A 171 1.90 2.09 -2.47
C ASP A 171 3.00 1.59 -3.41
N PHE A 172 4.23 1.50 -2.88
CA PHE A 172 5.39 0.92 -3.55
C PHE A 172 5.73 -0.46 -2.95
N ALA A 173 6.39 -1.31 -3.74
CA ALA A 173 6.73 -2.68 -3.33
C ALA A 173 8.07 -3.17 -3.92
N THR A 174 8.67 -4.19 -3.28
CA THR A 174 9.90 -4.81 -3.79
C THR A 174 9.68 -5.79 -4.95
N LEU A 175 8.42 -6.12 -5.27
CA LEU A 175 8.07 -7.01 -6.37
C LEU A 175 6.85 -6.45 -7.11
N ASP A 176 6.87 -6.61 -8.44
CA ASP A 176 5.73 -6.29 -9.29
C ASP A 176 4.78 -7.50 -9.38
N PHE A 177 3.69 -7.45 -8.62
CA PHE A 177 2.70 -8.53 -8.59
C PHE A 177 1.79 -8.62 -9.82
N SER A 178 1.78 -7.59 -10.68
CA SER A 178 1.07 -7.66 -11.96
C SER A 178 1.74 -8.67 -12.91
N LYS A 179 3.03 -8.98 -12.71
CA LYS A 179 3.74 -10.03 -13.45
C LYS A 179 3.47 -11.44 -12.94
N PHE A 180 2.82 -11.59 -11.78
CA PHE A 180 2.47 -12.87 -11.17
C PHE A 180 0.97 -13.16 -11.24
N GLU A 181 0.26 -12.49 -12.15
CA GLU A 181 -1.13 -12.85 -12.42
C GLU A 181 -1.21 -14.32 -12.83
N PRO A 182 -1.96 -15.17 -12.10
CA PRO A 182 -2.25 -16.50 -12.59
C PRO A 182 -2.95 -16.33 -13.95
N SER A 183 -2.29 -16.77 -15.02
CA SER A 183 -2.91 -16.75 -16.34
C SER A 183 -4.17 -17.60 -16.26
N LYS A 184 -5.30 -17.07 -16.78
CA LYS A 184 -6.60 -17.79 -16.78
C LYS A 184 -6.53 -19.19 -17.44
N ASN A 185 -5.44 -19.50 -18.13
CA ASN A 185 -5.20 -20.76 -18.85
C ASN A 185 -4.24 -21.74 -18.14
N SER A 186 -3.71 -21.42 -16.96
CA SER A 186 -2.83 -22.33 -16.21
C SER A 186 -3.60 -23.22 -15.24
N LEU A 187 -4.46 -24.09 -15.77
CA LEU A 187 -5.15 -25.13 -14.98
C LEU A 187 -4.23 -26.31 -14.59
N GLY A 188 -2.91 -26.23 -14.81
CA GLY A 188 -2.00 -27.36 -14.59
C GLY A 188 -0.71 -27.06 -13.84
N GLU A 189 -0.20 -25.82 -13.85
CA GLU A 189 1.08 -25.50 -13.22
C GLU A 189 0.94 -24.23 -12.39
N ASN A 190 1.21 -24.38 -11.10
CA ASN A 190 1.17 -23.28 -10.14
C ASN A 190 2.42 -22.41 -10.36
N PRO A 191 2.30 -21.13 -10.79
CA PRO A 191 3.45 -20.25 -10.92
C PRO A 191 4.14 -19.96 -9.57
N TYR A 192 3.54 -20.39 -8.45
CA TYR A 192 4.10 -20.31 -7.12
C TYR A 192 4.86 -21.56 -6.66
N ASP A 193 4.85 -22.68 -7.40
CA ASP A 193 5.58 -23.91 -7.01
C ASP A 193 7.09 -23.82 -7.32
N ASN A 194 7.52 -22.84 -8.13
CA ASN A 194 8.93 -22.62 -8.47
C ASN A 194 9.63 -21.55 -7.60
N LEU A 195 8.95 -21.02 -6.58
CA LEU A 195 9.58 -20.15 -5.59
C LEU A 195 10.15 -21.01 -4.45
N ASN A 196 11.33 -21.58 -4.66
CA ASN A 196 12.15 -22.14 -3.57
C ASN A 196 12.72 -20.98 -2.73
N ILE A 197 11.93 -20.48 -1.76
CA ILE A 197 12.38 -19.62 -0.65
C ILE A 197 11.58 -19.98 0.60
#